data_AF-A0A257GW20-F1
#
_entry.id   AF-A0A257GW20-F1
#
_cell.length_a   1.000
_cell.length_b   1.000
_cell.length_c   1.000
_cell.angle_alpha   90.00
_cell.angle_beta   90.00
_cell.angle_gamma   90.00
#
_symmetry.space_group_name_H-M   'P 1'
#
loop_
_entity.id
_entity.type
_entity.pdbx_description
1 polymer ?
#
loop_
_entity_poly.entity_id
_entity_poly.type
_entity_poly.pdbx_seq_one_letter_code
_entity_poly.pdbx_strand_id
1 'polypeptide(L)' 'MHLLSPLNPRLDDWTGKTVWLIGASTGIGRATAALLHQRGAKVVVSARNAAALDSFVAQHP' A
#
# COMPACT_ATOMS: atom_id res chain seq x y z
N MET A 1 -28.78 -0.10 15.27
CA MET A 1 -27.92 0.99 15.80
C MET A 1 -26.68 0.35 16.40
N HIS A 2 -25.53 0.43 15.73
CA HIS A 2 -24.30 -0.15 16.28
C HIS A 2 -23.57 0.94 17.09
N LEU A 3 -23.77 0.93 18.40
CA LEU A 3 -23.21 1.94 19.33
C LEU A 3 -21.67 1.82 19.51
N LEU A 4 -21.01 0.83 18.91
CA LEU A 4 -19.59 0.51 19.15
C LEU A 4 -18.82 0.03 17.90
N SER A 5 -19.02 0.63 16.72
CA SER A 5 -18.12 0.32 15.59
C SER A 5 -16.70 0.83 15.90
N PRO A 6 -15.64 0.03 15.69
CA PRO A 6 -14.28 0.49 15.91
C PRO A 6 -13.93 1.62 14.94
N LEU A 7 -13.20 2.63 15.43
CA LEU A 7 -12.75 3.76 14.61
C LEU A 7 -11.80 3.34 13.49
N ASN A 8 -11.17 2.17 13.63
CA ASN A 8 -10.35 1.54 12.60
C ASN A 8 -10.92 0.15 12.27
N PRO A 9 -11.98 0.08 11.44
CA PRO A 9 -12.50 -1.21 11.00
C PRO A 9 -11.46 -1.92 10.14
N ARG A 10 -11.46 -3.25 10.18
CA ARG A 10 -10.65 -4.06 9.26
C ARG A 10 -11.12 -3.82 7.83
N LEU A 11 -10.17 -3.71 6.90
CA LEU A 11 -10.44 -3.64 5.47
C LEU A 11 -10.19 -5.02 4.87
N ASP A 12 -11.25 -5.69 4.41
CA ASP A 12 -11.18 -7.05 3.85
C ASP A 12 -10.96 -7.05 2.33
N ASP A 13 -11.29 -5.95 1.65
CA ASP A 13 -11.04 -5.73 0.23
C ASP A 13 -10.29 -4.41 0.02
N TRP A 14 -9.32 -4.43 -0.89
CA TRP A 14 -8.44 -3.30 -1.22
C TRP A 14 -8.69 -2.74 -2.62
N THR A 15 -9.56 -3.37 -3.40
CA THR A 15 -9.90 -2.97 -4.77
C THR A 15 -10.37 -1.52 -4.83
N GLY A 16 -9.73 -0.71 -5.68
CA GLY A 16 -10.08 0.70 -5.88
C GLY A 16 -9.72 1.62 -4.71
N LYS A 17 -9.16 1.11 -3.60
CA LYS A 17 -8.69 1.94 -2.48
C LYS A 17 -7.36 2.57 -2.83
N THR A 18 -7.11 3.78 -2.32
CA THR A 18 -5.80 4.44 -2.40
C THR A 18 -5.06 4.24 -1.09
N VAL A 19 -3.83 3.73 -1.15
CA VAL A 19 -2.98 3.52 0.03
C VAL A 19 -1.70 4.31 -0.13
N TRP A 20 -1.39 5.17 0.84
CA TRP A 20 -0.08 5.81 0.95
C TRP A 20 0.82 5.02 1.89
N LEU A 21 1.90 4.45 1.36
CA LEU A 21 2.82 3.61 2.12
C LEU A 21 4.20 4.26 2.23
N ILE A 22 4.60 4.54 3.47
CA ILE A 22 5.92 5.09 3.82
C ILE A 22 6.88 3.94 4.14
N GLY A 23 8.14 4.03 3.70
CA GLY A 23 9.15 3.00 3.89
C GLY A 23 9.13 1.89 2.82
N ALA A 24 8.63 2.18 1.63
CA ALA A 24 8.37 1.18 0.58
C ALA A 24 9.59 0.76 -0.26
N SER A 25 10.80 1.29 0.00
CA SER A 25 11.97 1.03 -0.84
C SER A 25 12.54 -0.39 -0.74
N THR A 26 12.35 -1.08 0.40
CA THR A 26 12.96 -2.39 0.68
C THR A 26 12.14 -3.22 1.66
N GLY A 27 12.49 -4.50 1.82
CA GLY A 27 12.00 -5.36 2.90
C GLY A 27 10.47 -5.41 3.01
N ILE A 28 9.98 -5.29 4.25
CA ILE A 28 8.54 -5.37 4.55
C ILE A 28 7.74 -4.32 3.78
N GLY A 29 8.19 -3.07 3.73
CA GLY A 29 7.47 -2.01 3.03
C GLY A 29 7.32 -2.30 1.54
N ARG A 30 8.37 -2.79 0.88
CA ARG A 30 8.31 -3.17 -0.55
C ARG A 30 7.37 -4.35 -0.78
N ALA A 31 7.45 -5.39 0.05
CA ALA A 31 6.57 -6.55 -0.05
C ALA A 31 5.10 -6.18 0.19
N THR A 32 4.83 -5.30 1.17
CA THR A 32 3.49 -4.78 1.47
C THR A 32 2.94 -3.96 0.30
N ALA A 33 3.74 -3.08 -0.30
CA ALA A 33 3.31 -2.31 -1.48
C ALA A 33 2.93 -3.23 -2.65
N ALA A 34 3.75 -4.24 -2.93
CA ALA A 34 3.48 -5.22 -3.98
C ALA A 34 2.16 -5.96 -3.75
N LEU A 35 1.95 -6.47 -2.53
CA LEU A 35 0.74 -7.22 -2.18
C LEU A 35 -0.52 -6.35 -2.22
N LEU A 36 -0.44 -5.10 -1.76
CA LEU A 36 -1.56 -4.16 -1.83
C LEU A 36 -1.94 -3.85 -3.28
N HIS A 37 -0.95 -3.62 -4.15
CA HIS A 37 -1.18 -3.40 -5.57
C HIS A 37 -1.79 -4.64 -6.24
N GLN A 38 -1.26 -5.84 -5.97
CA GLN A 38 -1.84 -7.10 -6.43
C GLN A 38 -3.29 -7.31 -5.97
N ARG A 39 -3.67 -6.73 -4.83
CA ARG A 39 -5.05 -6.73 -4.30
C ARG A 39 -5.94 -5.62 -4.88
N GLY A 40 -5.50 -4.94 -5.93
CA GLY A 40 -6.29 -3.94 -6.66
C GLY A 40 -6.29 -2.54 -6.03
N ALA A 41 -5.41 -2.27 -5.07
CA ALA A 41 -5.24 -0.93 -4.54
C ALA A 41 -4.39 -0.07 -5.48
N LYS A 42 -4.70 1.24 -5.53
CA LYS A 42 -3.77 2.26 -6.02
C LYS A 42 -2.79 2.59 -4.90
N VAL A 43 -1.54 2.17 -5.06
CA VAL A 43 -0.51 2.35 -4.02
C VAL A 43 0.39 3.54 -4.36
N VAL A 44 0.48 4.50 -3.46
CA VAL A 44 1.44 5.61 -3.51
C VAL A 44 2.59 5.28 -2.56
N VAL A 45 3.80 5.17 -3.08
CA VAL A 45 4.98 4.75 -2.32
C VAL A 45 5.88 5.94 -1.96
N SER A 46 6.41 5.95 -0.74
CA SER A 46 7.34 6.98 -0.27
C SER A 46 8.52 6.38 0.50
N ALA A 47 9.73 6.84 0.21
CA ALA A 47 10.98 6.48 0.88
C ALA A 47 12.09 7.46 0.47
N ARG A 48 13.27 7.36 1.11
CA ARG A 48 14.42 8.24 0.82
C ARG A 48 15.18 7.87 -0.45
N ASN A 49 15.07 6.62 -0.92
CA ASN A 49 15.80 6.13 -2.09
C ASN A 49 14.88 6.16 -3.33
N ALA A 50 14.95 7.24 -4.10
CA ALA A 50 14.12 7.44 -5.30
C ALA A 50 14.32 6.33 -6.35
N ALA A 51 15.57 5.96 -6.66
CA ALA A 51 15.86 4.93 -7.65
C ALA A 51 15.24 3.56 -7.32
N ALA A 52 15.19 3.19 -6.04
CA ALA A 52 14.52 1.97 -5.60
C ALA A 52 12.99 2.04 -5.78
N LEU A 53 12.39 3.22 -5.58
CA LEU A 53 10.96 3.45 -5.81
C LEU A 53 10.62 3.42 -7.30
N ASP A 54 11.43 4.08 -8.14
CA ASP A 54 11.22 4.10 -9.59
C ASP A 54 11.29 2.69 -10.18
N SER A 55 12.29 1.90 -9.75
CA SER A 55 12.42 0.49 -10.13
C SER A 55 11.22 -0.34 -9.67
N PHE A 56 10.71 -0.08 -8.46
CA PHE A 56 9.53 -0.77 -7.94
C PHE A 56 8.28 -0.43 -8.76
N VAL A 57 8.03 0.84 -9.06
CA VAL A 57 6.87 1.29 -9.86
C VAL A 57 6.92 0.71 -11.27
N ALA A 58 8.10 0.67 -11.91
CA ALA A 58 8.25 0.07 -13.23
C ALA A 58 7.89 -1.44 -13.27
N GLN A 59 8.00 -2.15 -12.13
CA GLN A 59 7.62 -3.56 -11.99
C GLN A 59 6.13 -3.76 -11.64
N HIS A 60 5.42 -2.69 -11.28
CA HIS A 60 4.03 -2.71 -10.78
C HIS A 60 3.23 -1.56 -11.44
N PRO A 61 2.88 -1.70 -12.74
CA PRO A 61 2.23 -0.63 -13.51
C PRO A 61 0.78 -0.34 -13.09
#